data_AF-A0A518VEH7-F1
#
_entry.id   AF-A0A518VEH7-F1
#
_cell.length_a   1.000
_cell.length_b   1.000
_cell.length_c   1.000
_cell.angle_alpha   90.00
_cell.angle_beta   90.00
_cell.angle_gamma   90.00
#
_symmetry.space_group_name_H-M   'P 1'
#
loop_
_entity.id
_entity.type
_entity.pdbx_description
1 polymer ?
#
loop_
_entity_poly.entity_id
_entity_poly.type
_entity_poly.pdbx_seq_one_letter_code
_entity_poly.pdbx_strand_id
1 'polypeptide(L)'
;MMAQVTLLDATLREGEQQDGIRLAKEDKIALLHMLENFGVTLIEIGHPGISPEEESICKEVAATAERAEILMHARADIEEIRCASRAKAHWVGIWASVNPISLQAKFTNKSIEDVMQKVKFSIQEAKRLGLKVRFTIEDASRTDWNDIETLGLFALEAGADRISLADTVGVWEPKECARMVQLAVDRFPCEIEVHLHNDFGLAMANALAAIDAGATVIDTSLCGIGERAGIVDLLAFSTVLHQKRNIHQFNLTQIPQLVRMLRLATGYQIDKLKPIVGKNAFTHASTYHMKAVQKNPASYEPIPPEKLGRNRVIVNKPTSRTKPKLSHFLRVGQPFIKGASELLFHRDGPGNRWVQMDHRTDERASFYVIKRVFSHHASDDISKSHVDTHSHHCDSAFIFWGNEPDGSGLQCEVEIEGEVQQVVSPASIFIPAGLEHTYKYLSGSGTYTNIVLAPEYNASLDITKPLEVAK
;
A
#
# COMPACT_ATOMS: atom_id res chain seq x y z
N MET A 1 -10.93 -27.23 -18.59
CA MET A 1 -10.18 -25.97 -18.44
C MET A 1 -10.64 -25.34 -17.15
N MET A 2 -9.74 -24.90 -16.25
CA MET A 2 -10.15 -24.10 -15.10
C MET A 2 -10.86 -22.85 -15.61
N ALA A 3 -11.96 -22.45 -14.98
CA ALA A 3 -12.60 -21.17 -15.26
C ALA A 3 -11.57 -20.04 -15.03
N GLN A 4 -11.68 -18.98 -15.83
CA GLN A 4 -10.78 -17.83 -15.70
C GLN A 4 -11.04 -17.13 -14.36
N VAL A 5 -10.02 -17.08 -13.50
CA VAL A 5 -10.09 -16.35 -12.22
C VAL A 5 -9.87 -14.87 -12.48
N THR A 6 -10.80 -14.04 -12.03
CA THR A 6 -10.71 -12.57 -12.06
C THR A 6 -10.32 -12.07 -10.67
N LEU A 7 -9.38 -11.13 -10.61
CA LEU A 7 -9.12 -10.37 -9.38
C LEU A 7 -9.82 -9.03 -9.49
N LEU A 8 -10.73 -8.75 -8.56
CA LEU A 8 -11.24 -7.40 -8.34
C LEU A 8 -10.24 -6.69 -7.44
N ASP A 9 -9.72 -5.54 -7.85
CA ASP A 9 -8.95 -4.68 -6.94
C ASP A 9 -9.87 -3.64 -6.29
N ALA A 10 -9.87 -3.62 -4.96
CA ALA A 10 -10.63 -2.71 -4.13
C ALA A 10 -9.73 -1.72 -3.38
N THR A 11 -8.48 -1.49 -3.83
CA THR A 11 -7.55 -0.55 -3.17
C THR A 11 -8.15 0.85 -3.07
N LEU A 12 -8.86 1.28 -4.10
CA LEU A 12 -9.45 2.61 -4.21
C LEU A 12 -10.81 2.76 -3.51
N ARG A 13 -11.28 1.71 -2.82
CA ARG A 13 -12.52 1.70 -2.03
C ARG A 13 -12.31 1.08 -0.65
N GLU A 14 -12.05 -0.23 -0.58
CA GLU A 14 -11.74 -0.94 0.66
C GLU A 14 -10.48 -0.37 1.30
N GLY A 15 -9.43 -0.12 0.50
CA GLY A 15 -8.17 0.40 1.01
C GLY A 15 -8.30 1.75 1.72
N GLU A 16 -9.21 2.63 1.29
CA GLU A 16 -9.50 3.90 1.96
C GLU A 16 -10.24 3.76 3.28
N GLN A 17 -10.83 2.59 3.56
CA GLN A 17 -11.45 2.33 4.86
C GLN A 17 -10.42 2.01 5.94
N GLN A 18 -9.15 1.75 5.57
CA GLN A 18 -8.08 1.62 6.54
C GLN A 18 -7.85 2.94 7.28
N ASP A 19 -7.66 2.86 8.60
CA ASP A 19 -7.41 4.04 9.41
C ASP A 19 -6.15 4.79 8.94
N GLY A 20 -6.28 6.11 8.81
CA GLY A 20 -5.22 6.99 8.32
C GLY A 20 -4.99 7.02 6.80
N ILE A 21 -5.74 6.25 5.98
CA ILE A 21 -5.60 6.27 4.52
C ILE A 21 -6.71 7.08 3.86
N ARG A 22 -6.36 8.09 3.07
CA ARG A 22 -7.28 8.81 2.16
C ARG A 22 -6.54 9.12 0.88
N LEU A 23 -7.19 8.94 -0.27
CA LEU A 23 -6.61 9.16 -1.58
C LEU A 23 -7.22 10.41 -2.22
N ALA A 24 -6.37 11.34 -2.66
CA ALA A 24 -6.84 12.39 -3.53
C ALA A 24 -7.22 11.82 -4.90
N LYS A 25 -8.02 12.57 -5.65
CA LYS A 25 -8.45 12.17 -6.99
C LYS A 25 -7.26 11.83 -7.91
N GLU A 26 -6.24 12.66 -7.91
CA GLU A 26 -5.03 12.49 -8.72
C GLU A 26 -4.29 11.20 -8.35
N ASP A 27 -4.24 10.85 -7.06
CA ASP A 27 -3.67 9.58 -6.58
C ASP A 27 -4.50 8.39 -7.05
N LYS A 28 -5.84 8.48 -6.97
CA LYS A 28 -6.75 7.44 -7.47
C LYS A 28 -6.55 7.19 -8.97
N ILE A 29 -6.44 8.24 -9.78
CA ILE A 29 -6.19 8.13 -11.22
C ILE A 29 -4.84 7.44 -11.49
N ALA A 30 -3.77 7.88 -10.80
CA ALA A 30 -2.44 7.29 -10.98
C ALA A 30 -2.42 5.80 -10.60
N LEU A 31 -3.01 5.43 -9.46
CA LEU A 31 -3.10 4.04 -9.01
C LEU A 31 -3.98 3.20 -9.94
N LEU A 32 -5.09 3.73 -10.45
CA LEU A 32 -5.97 3.04 -11.39
C LEU A 32 -5.20 2.60 -12.64
N HIS A 33 -4.47 3.52 -13.29
CA HIS A 33 -3.69 3.18 -14.48
C HIS A 33 -2.58 2.17 -14.20
N MET A 34 -1.96 2.23 -13.01
CA MET A 34 -0.97 1.23 -12.63
C MET A 34 -1.58 -0.15 -12.39
N LEU A 35 -2.77 -0.24 -11.82
CA LEU A 35 -3.51 -1.49 -11.66
C LEU A 35 -3.89 -2.08 -13.04
N GLU A 36 -4.33 -1.24 -13.99
CA GLU A 36 -4.59 -1.67 -15.37
C GLU A 36 -3.32 -2.19 -16.06
N ASN A 37 -2.20 -1.47 -15.93
CA ASN A 37 -0.91 -1.89 -16.48
C ASN A 37 -0.35 -3.14 -15.79
N PHE A 38 -0.73 -3.38 -14.54
CA PHE A 38 -0.42 -4.61 -13.82
C PHE A 38 -1.22 -5.80 -14.32
N GLY A 39 -2.39 -5.59 -14.95
CA GLY A 39 -3.25 -6.63 -15.51
C GLY A 39 -4.55 -6.86 -14.74
N VAL A 40 -4.97 -5.92 -13.88
CA VAL A 40 -6.29 -5.94 -13.24
C VAL A 40 -7.35 -5.47 -14.24
N THR A 41 -8.43 -6.22 -14.37
CA THR A 41 -9.51 -5.95 -15.34
C THR A 41 -10.83 -5.50 -14.70
N LEU A 42 -10.92 -5.52 -13.38
CA LEU A 42 -12.08 -5.06 -12.61
C LEU A 42 -11.56 -4.30 -11.38
N ILE A 43 -11.89 -3.02 -11.27
CA ILE A 43 -11.42 -2.15 -10.19
C ILE A 43 -12.62 -1.49 -9.53
N GLU A 44 -12.71 -1.59 -8.21
CA GLU A 44 -13.70 -0.89 -7.39
C GLU A 44 -13.10 0.43 -6.86
N ILE A 45 -13.69 1.57 -7.28
CA ILE A 45 -13.03 2.88 -7.17
C ILE A 45 -13.63 3.85 -6.15
N GLY A 46 -14.67 3.43 -5.44
CA GLY A 46 -15.27 4.24 -4.38
C GLY A 46 -16.76 3.98 -4.18
N HIS A 47 -17.39 4.89 -3.44
CA HIS A 47 -18.81 4.87 -3.09
C HIS A 47 -19.43 6.25 -3.35
N PRO A 48 -19.88 6.53 -4.59
CA PRO A 48 -20.34 7.87 -4.99
C PRO A 48 -21.59 8.36 -4.25
N GLY A 49 -22.34 7.44 -3.64
CA GLY A 49 -23.52 7.75 -2.81
C GLY A 49 -23.22 8.39 -1.45
N ILE A 50 -21.95 8.50 -1.05
CA ILE A 50 -21.57 9.09 0.25
C ILE A 50 -21.73 10.61 0.24
N SER A 51 -21.27 11.29 -0.81
CA SER A 51 -21.32 12.75 -0.91
C SER A 51 -21.22 13.22 -2.38
N PRO A 52 -21.62 14.46 -2.69
CA PRO A 52 -21.43 15.03 -4.04
C PRO A 52 -19.95 15.12 -4.45
N GLU A 53 -19.06 15.30 -3.47
CA GLU A 53 -17.61 15.30 -3.69
C GLU A 53 -17.12 13.91 -4.11
N GLU A 54 -17.53 12.86 -3.39
CA GLU A 54 -17.17 11.48 -3.75
C GLU A 54 -17.76 11.06 -5.09
N GLU A 55 -18.98 11.50 -5.42
CA GLU A 55 -19.57 11.31 -6.74
C GLU A 55 -18.71 11.96 -7.85
N SER A 56 -18.24 13.19 -7.63
CA SER A 56 -17.38 13.90 -8.59
C SER A 56 -16.05 13.18 -8.77
N ILE A 57 -15.39 12.78 -7.68
CA ILE A 57 -14.13 12.05 -7.70
C ILE A 57 -14.30 10.73 -8.44
N CYS A 58 -15.30 9.92 -8.06
CA CYS A 58 -15.62 8.66 -8.72
C CYS A 58 -15.85 8.83 -10.23
N LYS A 59 -16.57 9.87 -10.63
CA LYS A 59 -16.84 10.17 -12.04
C LYS A 59 -15.58 10.54 -12.82
N GLU A 60 -14.72 11.37 -12.26
CA GLU A 60 -13.47 11.78 -12.89
C GLU A 60 -12.49 10.60 -13.00
N VAL A 61 -12.37 9.80 -11.94
CA VAL A 61 -11.54 8.58 -11.95
C VAL A 61 -12.05 7.57 -12.99
N ALA A 62 -13.36 7.28 -12.99
CA ALA A 62 -13.96 6.36 -13.96
C ALA A 62 -13.74 6.80 -15.42
N ALA A 63 -13.76 8.10 -15.68
CA ALA A 63 -13.56 8.65 -17.03
C ALA A 63 -12.13 8.46 -17.56
N THR A 64 -11.16 8.19 -16.68
CA THR A 64 -9.77 7.93 -17.07
C THR A 64 -9.47 6.45 -17.34
N ALA A 65 -10.36 5.53 -16.95
CA ALA A 65 -10.12 4.11 -17.15
C ALA A 65 -10.00 3.73 -18.64
N GLU A 66 -8.97 2.97 -18.99
CA GLU A 66 -8.68 2.60 -20.38
C GLU A 66 -9.07 1.15 -20.70
N ARG A 67 -8.96 0.25 -19.72
CA ARG A 67 -9.01 -1.21 -19.92
C ARG A 67 -9.88 -1.91 -18.88
N ALA A 68 -9.87 -1.46 -17.62
CA ALA A 68 -10.62 -2.10 -16.56
C ALA A 68 -12.11 -1.74 -16.60
N GLU A 69 -12.97 -2.71 -16.33
CA GLU A 69 -14.34 -2.42 -15.94
C GLU A 69 -14.31 -1.78 -14.54
N ILE A 70 -15.19 -0.79 -14.36
CA ILE A 70 -15.26 0.00 -13.13
C ILE A 70 -16.47 -0.41 -12.31
N LEU A 71 -16.22 -0.80 -11.06
CA LEU A 71 -17.23 -1.08 -10.05
C LEU A 71 -17.31 0.07 -9.04
N MET A 72 -18.52 0.42 -8.62
CA MET A 72 -18.75 1.36 -7.53
C MET A 72 -19.65 0.74 -6.47
N HIS A 73 -19.30 0.98 -5.21
CA HIS A 73 -20.06 0.50 -4.07
C HIS A 73 -21.30 1.36 -3.84
N ALA A 74 -22.40 0.75 -3.41
CA ALA A 74 -23.62 1.44 -3.05
C ALA A 74 -24.38 0.69 -1.94
N ARG A 75 -25.08 1.43 -1.08
CA ARG A 75 -26.10 0.84 -0.21
C ARG A 75 -27.31 0.45 -1.07
N ALA A 76 -28.22 -0.35 -0.51
CA ALA A 76 -29.54 -0.61 -1.09
C ALA A 76 -30.43 0.65 -1.01
N ASP A 77 -30.08 1.68 -1.79
CA ASP A 77 -30.75 2.96 -1.92
C ASP A 77 -30.78 3.40 -3.39
N ILE A 78 -31.94 3.80 -3.90
CA ILE A 78 -32.15 4.14 -5.33
C ILE A 78 -31.29 5.32 -5.77
N GLU A 79 -31.11 6.34 -4.92
CA GLU A 79 -30.35 7.52 -5.31
C GLU A 79 -28.85 7.21 -5.40
N GLU A 80 -28.33 6.34 -4.53
CA GLU A 80 -26.93 5.90 -4.62
C GLU A 80 -26.64 5.09 -5.89
N ILE A 81 -27.60 4.26 -6.33
CA ILE A 81 -27.50 3.58 -7.63
C ILE A 81 -27.44 4.61 -8.77
N ARG A 82 -28.24 5.68 -8.68
CA ARG A 82 -28.21 6.77 -9.67
C ARG A 82 -26.89 7.53 -9.63
N CYS A 83 -26.32 7.78 -8.45
CA CYS A 83 -24.97 8.35 -8.33
C CYS A 83 -23.94 7.49 -9.07
N ALA A 84 -23.93 6.18 -8.86
CA ALA A 84 -23.03 5.26 -9.56
C ALA A 84 -23.22 5.30 -11.08
N SER A 85 -24.47 5.35 -11.55
CA SER A 85 -24.77 5.51 -12.98
C SER A 85 -24.31 6.86 -13.56
N ARG A 86 -24.51 7.97 -12.83
CA ARG A 86 -24.02 9.31 -13.22
C ARG A 86 -22.50 9.38 -13.26
N ALA A 87 -21.84 8.66 -12.36
CA ALA A 87 -20.40 8.48 -12.29
C ALA A 87 -19.85 7.46 -13.31
N LYS A 88 -20.71 6.93 -14.20
CA LYS A 88 -20.32 6.05 -15.33
C LYS A 88 -19.71 4.72 -14.89
N ALA A 89 -20.17 4.17 -13.77
CA ALA A 89 -19.83 2.80 -13.39
C ALA A 89 -20.28 1.79 -14.45
N HIS A 90 -19.53 0.70 -14.60
CA HIS A 90 -19.94 -0.48 -15.38
C HIS A 90 -20.71 -1.46 -14.48
N TRP A 91 -20.26 -1.58 -13.23
CA TRP A 91 -20.86 -2.40 -12.18
C TRP A 91 -21.27 -1.54 -10.99
N VAL A 92 -22.36 -1.93 -10.34
CA VAL A 92 -22.68 -1.46 -8.98
C VAL A 92 -22.67 -2.64 -8.02
N GLY A 93 -21.97 -2.47 -6.89
CA GLY A 93 -21.94 -3.41 -5.79
C GLY A 93 -22.94 -3.03 -4.72
N ILE A 94 -24.04 -3.77 -4.62
CA ILE A 94 -25.09 -3.60 -3.61
C ILE A 94 -24.86 -4.66 -2.53
N TRP A 95 -25.00 -4.31 -1.25
CA TRP A 95 -24.82 -5.25 -0.14
C TRP A 95 -25.98 -5.21 0.86
N ALA A 96 -26.20 -6.34 1.54
CA ALA A 96 -27.06 -6.42 2.71
C ALA A 96 -26.61 -7.57 3.63
N SER A 97 -26.95 -7.45 4.92
CA SER A 97 -26.79 -8.50 5.93
C SER A 97 -28.11 -8.74 6.65
N VAL A 98 -28.42 -10.00 6.94
CA VAL A 98 -29.65 -10.40 7.67
C VAL A 98 -29.38 -11.27 8.89
N ASN A 99 -28.12 -11.52 9.24
CA ASN A 99 -27.83 -12.30 10.44
C ASN A 99 -28.27 -11.54 11.71
N PRO A 100 -28.57 -12.25 12.82
CA PRO A 100 -29.10 -11.64 14.03
C PRO A 100 -28.23 -10.51 14.60
N ILE A 101 -26.90 -10.64 14.49
CA ILE A 101 -25.94 -9.63 14.99
C ILE A 101 -26.09 -8.34 14.19
N SER A 102 -26.11 -8.45 12.86
CA SER A 102 -26.25 -7.32 11.95
C SER A 102 -27.63 -6.67 12.05
N LEU A 103 -28.70 -7.45 12.16
CA LEU A 103 -30.05 -6.91 12.35
C LEU A 103 -30.18 -6.11 13.65
N GLN A 104 -29.62 -6.62 14.75
CA GLN A 104 -29.63 -5.91 16.03
C GLN A 104 -28.81 -4.62 16.01
N ALA A 105 -27.61 -4.66 15.40
CA ALA A 105 -26.65 -3.56 15.46
C ALA A 105 -26.84 -2.48 14.36
N LYS A 106 -27.21 -2.88 13.13
CA LYS A 106 -27.25 -1.99 11.95
C LYS A 106 -28.66 -1.62 11.50
N PHE A 107 -29.63 -2.50 11.75
CA PHE A 107 -31.00 -2.38 11.22
C PHE A 107 -32.05 -2.29 12.34
N THR A 108 -31.69 -1.73 13.49
CA THR A 108 -32.59 -1.55 14.62
C THR A 108 -33.92 -0.93 14.14
N ASN A 109 -35.02 -1.66 14.33
CA ASN A 109 -36.40 -1.31 13.90
C ASN A 109 -36.76 -1.49 12.40
N LYS A 110 -36.03 -2.28 11.62
CA LYS A 110 -36.44 -2.68 10.25
C LYS A 110 -36.73 -4.18 10.18
N SER A 111 -37.77 -4.56 9.45
CA SER A 111 -38.05 -5.96 9.15
C SER A 111 -37.10 -6.48 8.06
N ILE A 112 -36.89 -7.80 8.00
CA ILE A 112 -36.11 -8.43 6.92
C ILE A 112 -36.79 -8.12 5.57
N GLU A 113 -38.12 -8.14 5.54
CA GLU A 113 -38.93 -7.79 4.38
C GLU A 113 -38.61 -6.38 3.87
N ASP A 114 -38.48 -5.38 4.76
CA ASP A 114 -38.14 -4.01 4.38
C ASP A 114 -36.74 -3.92 3.73
N VAL A 115 -35.76 -4.64 4.29
CA VAL A 115 -34.40 -4.71 3.73
C VAL A 115 -34.45 -5.34 2.34
N MET A 116 -35.18 -6.43 2.19
CA MET A 116 -35.31 -7.16 0.93
C MET A 116 -36.04 -6.34 -0.15
N GLN A 117 -37.08 -5.58 0.21
CA GLN A 117 -37.72 -4.67 -0.74
C GLN A 117 -36.76 -3.62 -1.26
N LYS A 118 -35.95 -3.02 -0.38
CA LYS A 118 -34.93 -2.05 -0.79
C LYS A 118 -33.90 -2.66 -1.74
N VAL A 119 -33.38 -3.84 -1.40
CA VAL A 119 -32.46 -4.58 -2.27
C VAL A 119 -33.07 -4.80 -3.65
N LYS A 120 -34.31 -5.31 -3.71
CA LYS A 120 -35.01 -5.54 -4.98
C LYS A 120 -35.13 -4.26 -5.82
N PHE A 121 -35.60 -3.16 -5.22
CA PHE A 121 -35.77 -1.91 -5.95
C PHE A 121 -34.44 -1.33 -6.44
N SER A 122 -33.38 -1.41 -5.63
CA SER A 122 -32.05 -0.96 -6.02
C SER A 122 -31.45 -1.80 -7.17
N ILE A 123 -31.59 -3.13 -7.11
CA ILE A 123 -31.15 -4.01 -8.20
C ILE A 123 -31.92 -3.67 -9.49
N GLN A 124 -33.25 -3.59 -9.41
CA GLN A 124 -34.08 -3.28 -10.58
C GLN A 124 -33.76 -1.91 -11.19
N GLU A 125 -33.51 -0.89 -10.37
CA GLU A 125 -33.07 0.43 -10.85
C GLU A 125 -31.71 0.34 -11.54
N ALA A 126 -30.75 -0.39 -10.96
CA ALA A 126 -29.43 -0.57 -11.56
C ALA A 126 -29.53 -1.22 -12.95
N LYS A 127 -30.35 -2.27 -13.08
CA LYS A 127 -30.61 -2.92 -14.38
C LYS A 127 -31.31 -1.98 -15.36
N ARG A 128 -32.27 -1.17 -14.91
CA ARG A 128 -32.94 -0.15 -15.76
C ARG A 128 -31.95 0.90 -16.29
N LEU A 129 -30.93 1.23 -15.51
CA LEU A 129 -29.86 2.15 -15.87
C LEU A 129 -28.74 1.51 -16.71
N GLY A 130 -28.85 0.22 -17.02
CA GLY A 130 -27.89 -0.51 -17.85
C GLY A 130 -26.63 -0.97 -17.12
N LEU A 131 -26.63 -0.97 -15.78
CA LEU A 131 -25.50 -1.44 -14.98
C LEU A 131 -25.51 -2.96 -14.83
N LYS A 132 -24.31 -3.54 -14.71
CA LYS A 132 -24.15 -4.88 -14.13
C LYS A 132 -24.21 -4.78 -12.60
N VAL A 133 -24.67 -5.83 -11.94
CA VAL A 133 -24.97 -5.81 -10.51
C VAL A 133 -24.29 -6.98 -9.82
N ARG A 134 -23.40 -6.64 -8.89
CA ARG A 134 -22.95 -7.56 -7.84
C ARG A 134 -23.85 -7.37 -6.62
N PHE A 135 -24.43 -8.46 -6.11
CA PHE A 135 -25.06 -8.46 -4.80
C PHE A 135 -24.16 -9.16 -3.78
N THR A 136 -23.82 -8.46 -2.71
CA THR A 136 -22.94 -8.96 -1.63
C THR A 136 -23.76 -9.32 -0.42
N ILE A 137 -23.63 -10.57 0.00
CA ILE A 137 -24.16 -11.05 1.28
C ILE A 137 -23.09 -10.72 2.33
N GLU A 138 -23.28 -9.57 2.99
CA GLU A 138 -22.38 -9.08 4.02
C GLU A 138 -22.43 -10.02 5.23
N ASP A 139 -21.26 -10.31 5.80
CA ASP A 139 -21.09 -11.18 6.97
C ASP A 139 -21.68 -12.58 6.75
N ALA A 140 -21.54 -13.08 5.52
CA ALA A 140 -21.87 -14.45 5.14
C ALA A 140 -21.16 -15.48 6.03
N SER A 141 -20.00 -15.12 6.59
CA SER A 141 -19.25 -16.03 7.47
C SER A 141 -19.89 -16.32 8.81
N ARG A 142 -20.89 -15.53 9.22
CA ARG A 142 -21.69 -15.73 10.44
C ARG A 142 -23.18 -15.79 10.16
N THR A 143 -23.56 -16.05 8.91
CA THR A 143 -24.95 -16.18 8.46
C THR A 143 -25.25 -17.64 8.14
N ASP A 144 -26.44 -18.13 8.50
CA ASP A 144 -26.85 -19.50 8.19
C ASP A 144 -26.97 -19.70 6.67
N TRP A 145 -26.66 -20.91 6.19
CA TRP A 145 -26.71 -21.20 4.76
C TRP A 145 -28.12 -20.99 4.17
N ASN A 146 -29.19 -21.30 4.90
CA ASN A 146 -30.55 -21.12 4.38
C ASN A 146 -30.88 -19.64 4.14
N ASP A 147 -30.37 -18.74 4.99
CA ASP A 147 -30.53 -17.30 4.81
C ASP A 147 -29.70 -16.80 3.63
N ILE A 148 -28.45 -17.28 3.49
CA ILE A 148 -27.57 -16.97 2.36
C ILE A 148 -28.23 -17.42 1.04
N GLU A 149 -28.74 -18.65 1.00
CA GLU A 149 -29.46 -19.21 -0.16
C GLU A 149 -30.68 -18.37 -0.52
N THR A 150 -31.51 -18.03 0.48
CA THR A 150 -32.72 -17.23 0.28
C THR A 150 -32.39 -15.85 -0.27
N LEU A 151 -31.40 -15.16 0.32
CA LEU A 151 -30.94 -13.85 -0.13
C LEU A 151 -30.37 -13.89 -1.55
N GLY A 152 -29.51 -14.86 -1.83
CA GLY A 152 -28.85 -14.99 -3.13
C GLY A 152 -29.86 -15.24 -4.25
N LEU A 153 -30.78 -16.18 -4.07
CA LEU A 153 -31.84 -16.47 -5.06
C LEU A 153 -32.75 -15.27 -5.27
N PHE A 154 -33.14 -14.57 -4.19
CA PHE A 154 -33.95 -13.36 -4.30
C PHE A 154 -33.23 -12.25 -5.09
N ALA A 155 -31.94 -12.04 -4.84
CA ALA A 155 -31.16 -11.04 -5.57
C ALA A 155 -31.03 -11.40 -7.06
N LEU A 156 -30.82 -12.68 -7.39
CA LEU A 156 -30.79 -13.16 -8.77
C LEU A 156 -32.16 -12.99 -9.46
N GLU A 157 -33.27 -13.29 -8.78
CA GLU A 157 -34.62 -13.05 -9.29
C GLU A 157 -34.87 -11.55 -9.56
N ALA A 158 -34.33 -10.67 -8.70
CA ALA A 158 -34.38 -9.23 -8.90
C ALA A 158 -33.51 -8.73 -10.06
N GLY A 159 -32.55 -9.53 -10.52
CA GLY A 159 -31.71 -9.26 -11.69
C GLY A 159 -30.21 -9.07 -11.40
N ALA A 160 -29.72 -9.47 -10.22
CA ALA A 160 -28.28 -9.48 -9.95
C ALA A 160 -27.55 -10.39 -10.94
N ASP A 161 -26.36 -9.97 -11.40
CA ASP A 161 -25.54 -10.74 -12.34
C ASP A 161 -24.51 -11.63 -11.62
N ARG A 162 -24.19 -11.28 -10.36
CA ARG A 162 -23.18 -11.96 -9.54
C ARG A 162 -23.55 -11.94 -8.06
N ILE A 163 -23.25 -13.05 -7.37
CA ILE A 163 -23.35 -13.13 -5.90
C ILE A 163 -21.94 -13.10 -5.30
N SER A 164 -21.74 -12.21 -4.32
CA SER A 164 -20.51 -12.11 -3.53
C SER A 164 -20.76 -12.56 -2.09
N LEU A 165 -19.88 -13.40 -1.56
CA LEU A 165 -19.89 -13.81 -0.16
C LEU A 165 -18.77 -13.08 0.59
N ALA A 166 -19.14 -12.33 1.63
CA ALA A 166 -18.17 -11.60 2.44
C ALA A 166 -17.90 -12.29 3.78
N ASP A 167 -16.64 -12.68 4.03
CA ASP A 167 -16.13 -12.95 5.37
C ASP A 167 -15.72 -11.62 6.03
N THR A 168 -16.73 -10.84 6.39
CA THR A 168 -16.60 -9.44 6.85
C THR A 168 -15.69 -9.28 8.05
N VAL A 169 -15.58 -10.31 8.90
CA VAL A 169 -14.75 -10.30 10.12
C VAL A 169 -13.60 -11.30 10.09
N GLY A 170 -13.30 -11.88 8.92
CA GLY A 170 -12.14 -12.75 8.70
C GLY A 170 -12.14 -14.05 9.52
N VAL A 171 -13.31 -14.61 9.86
CA VAL A 171 -13.47 -15.75 10.79
C VAL A 171 -13.48 -17.11 10.10
N TRP A 172 -13.60 -17.17 8.76
CA TRP A 172 -13.60 -18.45 8.09
C TRP A 172 -12.24 -19.14 8.19
N GLU A 173 -12.29 -20.45 8.42
CA GLU A 173 -11.18 -21.34 8.14
C GLU A 173 -11.24 -21.84 6.68
N PRO A 174 -10.12 -22.22 6.06
CA PRO A 174 -10.10 -22.59 4.64
C PRO A 174 -11.10 -23.69 4.25
N LYS A 175 -11.31 -24.68 5.11
CA LYS A 175 -12.30 -25.75 4.86
C LYS A 175 -13.73 -25.23 4.88
N GLU A 176 -14.02 -24.32 5.79
CA GLU A 176 -15.35 -23.72 5.92
C GLU A 176 -15.63 -22.75 4.77
N CYS A 177 -14.64 -21.92 4.41
CA CYS A 177 -14.70 -21.07 3.22
C CYS A 177 -14.98 -21.91 1.95
N ALA A 178 -14.20 -22.97 1.70
CA ALA A 178 -14.43 -23.86 0.57
C ALA A 178 -15.83 -24.49 0.58
N ARG A 179 -16.31 -24.93 1.76
CA ARG A 179 -17.64 -25.52 1.91
C ARG A 179 -18.75 -24.53 1.53
N MET A 180 -18.68 -23.31 2.06
CA MET A 180 -19.68 -22.27 1.81
C MET A 180 -19.66 -21.81 0.34
N VAL A 181 -18.46 -21.68 -0.24
CA VAL A 181 -18.30 -21.34 -1.66
C VAL A 181 -18.83 -22.45 -2.57
N GLN A 182 -18.53 -23.72 -2.27
CA GLN A 182 -19.03 -24.85 -3.07
C GLN A 182 -20.56 -24.88 -3.05
N LEU A 183 -21.19 -24.68 -1.90
CA LEU A 183 -22.65 -24.59 -1.79
C LEU A 183 -23.21 -23.46 -2.66
N ALA A 184 -22.54 -22.30 -2.70
CA ALA A 184 -22.92 -21.17 -3.54
C ALA A 184 -22.75 -21.45 -5.04
N VAL A 185 -21.64 -22.07 -5.43
CA VAL A 185 -21.37 -22.48 -6.82
C VAL A 185 -22.40 -23.51 -7.30
N ASP A 186 -22.78 -24.47 -6.44
CA ASP A 186 -23.78 -25.50 -6.78
C ASP A 186 -25.19 -24.91 -6.89
N ARG A 187 -25.48 -23.86 -6.10
CA ARG A 187 -26.84 -23.33 -5.95
C ARG A 187 -27.16 -22.16 -6.87
N PHE A 188 -26.23 -21.24 -7.07
CA PHE A 188 -26.47 -19.99 -7.78
C PHE A 188 -25.98 -20.09 -9.23
N PRO A 189 -26.85 -19.92 -10.24
CA PRO A 189 -26.48 -20.01 -11.65
C PRO A 189 -25.76 -18.74 -12.15
N CYS A 190 -24.71 -18.30 -11.45
CA CYS A 190 -23.93 -17.10 -11.75
C CYS A 190 -22.47 -17.26 -11.30
N GLU A 191 -21.63 -16.27 -11.60
CA GLU A 191 -20.29 -16.21 -11.01
C GLU A 191 -20.37 -16.01 -9.49
N ILE A 192 -19.45 -16.64 -8.76
CA ILE A 192 -19.29 -16.46 -7.32
C ILE A 192 -18.05 -15.61 -7.07
N GLU A 193 -18.27 -14.49 -6.38
CA GLU A 193 -17.24 -13.61 -5.84
C GLU A 193 -17.06 -13.87 -4.34
N VAL A 194 -15.83 -13.72 -3.85
CA VAL A 194 -15.55 -13.77 -2.42
C VAL A 194 -14.73 -12.58 -1.97
N HIS A 195 -15.17 -12.01 -0.85
CA HIS A 195 -14.51 -10.91 -0.16
C HIS A 195 -14.05 -11.40 1.21
N LEU A 196 -12.74 -11.40 1.47
CA LEU A 196 -12.16 -12.10 2.61
C LEU A 196 -11.27 -11.16 3.42
N HIS A 197 -11.71 -10.82 4.64
CA HIS A 197 -10.87 -10.08 5.59
C HIS A 197 -9.84 -10.97 6.27
N ASN A 198 -8.80 -10.34 6.80
CA ASN A 198 -7.58 -10.99 7.27
C ASN A 198 -7.37 -10.93 8.78
N ASP A 199 -8.43 -10.77 9.58
CA ASP A 199 -8.37 -10.61 11.04
C ASP A 199 -7.61 -11.75 11.75
N PHE A 200 -7.73 -13.00 11.27
CA PHE A 200 -6.96 -14.16 11.76
C PHE A 200 -5.74 -14.54 10.88
N GLY A 201 -5.39 -13.73 9.88
CA GLY A 201 -4.30 -14.03 8.95
C GLY A 201 -4.62 -15.11 7.90
N LEU A 202 -5.92 -15.42 7.70
CA LEU A 202 -6.37 -16.53 6.85
C LEU A 202 -6.87 -16.11 5.46
N ALA A 203 -6.95 -14.81 5.13
CA ALA A 203 -7.57 -14.34 3.89
C ALA A 203 -6.97 -14.98 2.62
N MET A 204 -5.64 -15.08 2.55
CA MET A 204 -4.95 -15.70 1.40
C MET A 204 -5.21 -17.21 1.29
N ALA A 205 -5.28 -17.91 2.42
CA ALA A 205 -5.58 -19.34 2.42
C ALA A 205 -7.05 -19.60 2.03
N ASN A 206 -7.96 -18.76 2.53
CA ASN A 206 -9.37 -18.78 2.18
C ASN A 206 -9.59 -18.46 0.69
N ALA A 207 -8.84 -17.51 0.12
CA ALA A 207 -8.95 -17.18 -1.31
C ALA A 207 -8.56 -18.36 -2.21
N LEU A 208 -7.49 -19.09 -1.85
CA LEU A 208 -7.11 -20.32 -2.56
C LEU A 208 -8.17 -21.41 -2.42
N ALA A 209 -8.73 -21.58 -1.22
CA ALA A 209 -9.77 -22.55 -0.94
C ALA A 209 -11.07 -22.24 -1.69
N ALA A 210 -11.43 -20.95 -1.82
CA ALA A 210 -12.58 -20.49 -2.59
C ALA A 210 -12.40 -20.77 -4.09
N ILE A 211 -11.22 -20.50 -4.67
CA ILE A 211 -10.93 -20.86 -6.07
C ILE A 211 -11.05 -22.37 -6.27
N ASP A 212 -10.48 -23.16 -5.35
CA ASP A 212 -10.52 -24.62 -5.43
C ASP A 212 -11.97 -25.17 -5.31
N ALA A 213 -12.87 -24.42 -4.66
CA ALA A 213 -14.31 -24.69 -4.56
C ALA A 213 -15.14 -24.09 -5.71
N GLY A 214 -14.51 -23.39 -6.67
CA GLY A 214 -15.16 -22.91 -7.89
C GLY A 214 -15.52 -21.42 -7.93
N ALA A 215 -15.13 -20.61 -6.93
CA ALA A 215 -15.24 -19.15 -7.05
C ALA A 215 -14.38 -18.64 -8.22
N THR A 216 -14.92 -17.72 -9.01
CA THR A 216 -14.25 -17.16 -10.19
C THR A 216 -13.78 -15.73 -9.97
N VAL A 217 -14.18 -15.07 -8.88
CA VAL A 217 -13.77 -13.69 -8.56
C VAL A 217 -13.30 -13.58 -7.11
N ILE A 218 -12.12 -13.01 -6.92
CA ILE A 218 -11.56 -12.76 -5.59
C ILE A 218 -11.32 -11.26 -5.44
N ASP A 219 -11.87 -10.67 -4.36
CA ASP A 219 -11.58 -9.30 -3.99
C ASP A 219 -10.19 -9.21 -3.35
N THR A 220 -9.41 -8.24 -3.80
CA THR A 220 -8.03 -8.01 -3.38
C THR A 220 -7.74 -6.53 -3.24
N SER A 221 -6.63 -6.18 -2.59
CA SER A 221 -6.10 -4.82 -2.61
C SER A 221 -4.57 -4.82 -2.60
N LEU A 222 -3.96 -3.72 -3.04
CA LEU A 222 -2.52 -3.54 -2.99
C LEU A 222 -2.03 -3.68 -1.56
N CYS A 223 -1.07 -4.59 -1.34
CA CYS A 223 -0.55 -4.90 -0.02
C CYS A 223 -1.62 -5.37 1.00
N GLY A 224 -2.81 -5.75 0.54
CA GLY A 224 -3.91 -6.21 1.38
C GLY A 224 -4.47 -5.12 2.29
N ILE A 225 -4.32 -3.83 1.96
CA ILE A 225 -4.92 -2.76 2.77
C ILE A 225 -6.45 -2.80 2.74
N GLY A 226 -7.08 -2.42 3.84
CA GLY A 226 -8.53 -2.46 4.02
C GLY A 226 -8.86 -2.30 5.50
N GLU A 227 -10.13 -2.37 5.87
CA GLU A 227 -10.56 -2.29 7.26
C GLU A 227 -9.75 -3.23 8.18
N ARG A 228 -9.30 -2.71 9.32
CA ARG A 228 -8.62 -3.43 10.41
C ARG A 228 -7.31 -4.11 9.94
N ALA A 229 -7.34 -5.43 9.77
CA ALA A 229 -6.22 -6.24 9.29
C ALA A 229 -6.18 -6.34 7.76
N GLY A 230 -7.12 -5.70 7.07
CA GLY A 230 -7.23 -5.65 5.62
C GLY A 230 -7.82 -6.92 5.01
N ILE A 231 -7.58 -7.09 3.70
CA ILE A 231 -8.15 -8.17 2.88
C ILE A 231 -7.05 -8.95 2.15
N VAL A 232 -7.41 -9.75 1.15
CA VAL A 232 -6.45 -10.52 0.34
C VAL A 232 -5.47 -9.58 -0.37
N ASP A 233 -4.17 -9.83 -0.18
CA ASP A 233 -3.11 -9.05 -0.81
C ASP A 233 -2.97 -9.37 -2.31
N LEU A 234 -3.30 -8.40 -3.17
CA LEU A 234 -3.22 -8.51 -4.62
C LEU A 234 -1.83 -8.95 -5.10
N LEU A 235 -0.77 -8.38 -4.56
CA LEU A 235 0.60 -8.57 -5.07
C LEU A 235 1.13 -9.96 -4.71
N ALA A 236 0.87 -10.40 -3.48
CA ALA A 236 1.23 -11.74 -3.06
C ALA A 236 0.33 -12.80 -3.70
N PHE A 237 -0.98 -12.53 -3.84
CA PHE A 237 -1.92 -13.49 -4.41
C PHE A 237 -1.71 -13.68 -5.91
N SER A 238 -1.54 -12.61 -6.68
CA SER A 238 -1.17 -12.70 -8.11
C SER A 238 0.14 -13.47 -8.33
N THR A 239 1.12 -13.31 -7.44
CA THR A 239 2.36 -14.11 -7.47
C THR A 239 2.09 -15.60 -7.26
N VAL A 240 1.20 -15.96 -6.32
CA VAL A 240 0.79 -17.35 -6.10
C VAL A 240 0.04 -17.90 -7.31
N LEU A 241 -0.91 -17.15 -7.88
CA LEU A 241 -1.66 -17.57 -9.08
C LEU A 241 -0.71 -17.81 -10.26
N HIS A 242 0.26 -16.92 -10.47
CA HIS A 242 1.29 -17.09 -11.48
C HIS A 242 2.13 -18.35 -11.24
N GLN A 243 2.65 -18.55 -10.03
CA GLN A 243 3.62 -19.60 -9.74
C GLN A 243 3.00 -20.98 -9.50
N LYS A 244 1.74 -21.04 -9.06
CA LYS A 244 1.08 -22.28 -8.62
C LYS A 244 -0.16 -22.65 -9.44
N ARG A 245 -0.76 -21.70 -10.17
CA ARG A 245 -1.98 -21.92 -10.96
C ARG A 245 -1.81 -21.65 -12.46
N ASN A 246 -0.60 -21.29 -12.92
CA ASN A 246 -0.28 -20.96 -14.32
C ASN A 246 -1.15 -19.81 -14.89
N ILE A 247 -1.52 -18.85 -14.04
CA ILE A 247 -2.27 -17.66 -14.44
C ILE A 247 -1.27 -16.51 -14.62
N HIS A 248 -0.96 -16.18 -15.87
CA HIS A 248 0.13 -15.26 -16.23
C HIS A 248 -0.36 -13.86 -16.66
N GLN A 249 -1.59 -13.48 -16.29
CA GLN A 249 -2.16 -12.18 -16.69
C GLN A 249 -1.47 -10.98 -16.02
N PHE A 250 -0.83 -11.19 -14.86
CA PHE A 250 -0.27 -10.11 -14.07
C PHE A 250 1.20 -9.85 -14.38
N ASN A 251 1.54 -8.57 -14.61
CA ASN A 251 2.91 -8.14 -14.80
C ASN A 251 3.65 -7.97 -13.46
N LEU A 252 4.12 -9.11 -12.91
CA LEU A 252 4.75 -9.15 -11.58
C LEU A 252 6.01 -8.28 -11.45
N THR A 253 6.64 -7.85 -12.55
CA THR A 253 7.81 -6.96 -12.45
C THR A 253 7.45 -5.54 -12.02
N GLN A 254 6.16 -5.15 -12.06
CA GLN A 254 5.68 -3.84 -11.61
C GLN A 254 5.43 -3.76 -10.10
N ILE A 255 5.51 -4.88 -9.37
CA ILE A 255 5.28 -4.95 -7.91
C ILE A 255 6.03 -3.83 -7.14
N PRO A 256 7.34 -3.58 -7.36
CA PRO A 256 8.06 -2.54 -6.61
C PRO A 256 7.49 -1.14 -6.86
N GLN A 257 7.09 -0.85 -8.09
CA GLN A 257 6.54 0.45 -8.46
C GLN A 257 5.16 0.67 -7.84
N LEU A 258 4.28 -0.34 -7.88
CA LEU A 258 2.98 -0.31 -7.20
C LEU A 258 3.12 -0.08 -5.69
N VAL A 259 4.07 -0.78 -5.06
CA VAL A 259 4.36 -0.58 -3.63
C VAL A 259 4.86 0.84 -3.38
N ARG A 260 5.78 1.36 -4.20
CA ARG A 260 6.27 2.75 -4.07
C ARG A 260 5.12 3.74 -4.16
N MET A 261 4.25 3.60 -5.15
CA MET A 261 3.14 4.52 -5.38
C MET A 261 2.08 4.45 -4.29
N LEU A 262 1.75 3.25 -3.80
CA LEU A 262 0.88 3.11 -2.63
C LEU A 262 1.44 3.85 -1.41
N ARG A 263 2.74 3.71 -1.14
CA ARG A 263 3.40 4.41 -0.01
C ARG A 263 3.33 5.93 -0.17
N LEU A 264 3.58 6.45 -1.36
CA LEU A 264 3.54 7.89 -1.63
C LEU A 264 2.12 8.45 -1.48
N ALA A 265 1.12 7.75 -2.00
CA ALA A 265 -0.27 8.19 -1.98
C ALA A 265 -0.93 8.08 -0.59
N THR A 266 -0.48 7.13 0.25
CA THR A 266 -1.20 6.79 1.50
C THR A 266 -0.37 6.95 2.78
N GLY A 267 0.96 7.08 2.66
CA GLY A 267 1.87 6.98 3.81
C GLY A 267 1.97 5.57 4.41
N TYR A 268 1.33 4.55 3.82
CA TYR A 268 1.30 3.19 4.33
C TYR A 268 2.71 2.61 4.48
N GLN A 269 3.05 2.09 5.66
CA GLN A 269 4.37 1.54 5.95
C GLN A 269 4.36 0.01 5.78
N ILE A 270 5.16 -0.49 4.83
CA ILE A 270 5.25 -1.91 4.54
C ILE A 270 6.04 -2.65 5.64
N ASP A 271 5.44 -3.68 6.23
CA ASP A 271 6.17 -4.60 7.11
C ASP A 271 7.36 -5.22 6.36
N LYS A 272 8.54 -5.17 6.97
CA LYS A 272 9.77 -5.74 6.42
C LYS A 272 9.65 -7.23 6.15
N LEU A 273 8.78 -7.94 6.87
CA LEU A 273 8.53 -9.38 6.76
C LEU A 273 7.36 -9.73 5.83
N LYS A 274 6.65 -8.73 5.28
CA LYS A 274 5.50 -8.97 4.42
C LYS A 274 5.88 -9.87 3.23
N PRO A 275 5.12 -10.95 2.95
CA PRO A 275 5.42 -11.83 1.83
C PRO A 275 5.53 -11.06 0.51
N ILE A 276 6.47 -11.48 -0.35
CA ILE A 276 6.73 -10.89 -1.68
C ILE A 276 7.30 -9.45 -1.65
N VAL A 277 6.68 -8.52 -0.92
CA VAL A 277 6.99 -7.09 -1.00
C VAL A 277 7.90 -6.59 0.12
N GLY A 278 7.97 -7.29 1.25
CA GLY A 278 8.78 -6.91 2.40
C GLY A 278 10.27 -6.91 2.08
N LYS A 279 11.02 -5.97 2.69
CA LYS A 279 12.47 -5.85 2.51
C LYS A 279 13.21 -7.17 2.78
N ASN A 280 12.76 -7.94 3.76
CA ASN A 280 13.40 -9.18 4.18
C ASN A 280 12.95 -10.41 3.37
N ALA A 281 11.96 -10.29 2.48
CA ALA A 281 11.39 -11.43 1.74
C ALA A 281 12.44 -12.20 0.89
N PHE A 282 13.49 -11.51 0.45
CA PHE A 282 14.60 -12.08 -0.34
C PHE A 282 15.98 -11.75 0.26
N THR A 283 16.03 -11.58 1.59
CA THR A 283 17.26 -11.26 2.33
C THR A 283 17.80 -12.51 3.03
N HIS A 284 19.05 -12.87 2.76
CA HIS A 284 19.72 -14.02 3.36
C HIS A 284 20.83 -13.55 4.30
N ALA A 285 20.70 -13.84 5.60
CA ALA A 285 21.66 -13.41 6.63
C ALA A 285 22.42 -14.58 7.31
N SER A 286 21.87 -15.79 7.28
CA SER A 286 22.54 -16.97 7.86
C SER A 286 23.72 -17.40 7.00
N THR A 287 24.90 -17.63 7.60
CA THR A 287 26.12 -18.04 6.88
C THR A 287 25.92 -19.28 6.02
N TYR A 288 25.13 -20.24 6.48
CA TYR A 288 24.81 -21.44 5.70
C TYR A 288 23.90 -21.11 4.51
N HIS A 289 22.83 -20.33 4.74
CA HIS A 289 21.90 -19.92 3.68
C HIS A 289 22.62 -19.09 2.60
N MET A 290 23.46 -18.13 3.00
CA MET A 290 24.23 -17.32 2.06
C MET A 290 25.09 -18.18 1.13
N LYS A 291 25.84 -19.14 1.67
CA LYS A 291 26.68 -20.06 0.87
C LYS A 291 25.83 -20.95 -0.04
N ALA A 292 24.68 -21.43 0.43
CA ALA A 292 23.80 -22.28 -0.36
C ALA A 292 23.16 -21.50 -1.52
N VAL A 293 22.62 -20.31 -1.26
CA VAL A 293 21.99 -19.42 -2.25
C VAL A 293 23.00 -18.94 -3.29
N GLN A 294 24.24 -18.65 -2.89
CA GLN A 294 25.31 -18.30 -3.84
C GLN A 294 25.63 -19.42 -4.82
N LYS A 295 25.49 -20.68 -4.40
CA LYS A 295 25.71 -21.85 -5.27
C LYS A 295 24.48 -22.17 -6.12
N ASN A 296 23.31 -22.17 -5.48
CA ASN A 296 22.03 -22.46 -6.11
C ASN A 296 20.93 -21.68 -5.38
N PRO A 297 20.43 -20.57 -5.96
CA PRO A 297 19.40 -19.76 -5.32
C PRO A 297 18.10 -20.52 -4.98
N ALA A 298 17.74 -21.51 -5.78
CA ALA A 298 16.54 -22.34 -5.56
C ALA A 298 16.59 -23.17 -4.25
N SER A 299 17.73 -23.23 -3.58
CA SER A 299 17.86 -23.87 -2.26
C SER A 299 17.02 -23.19 -1.17
N TYR A 300 16.81 -21.87 -1.28
CA TYR A 300 16.06 -21.09 -0.28
C TYR A 300 15.14 -20.03 -0.88
N GLU A 301 15.08 -19.90 -2.21
CA GLU A 301 14.20 -18.95 -2.89
C GLU A 301 13.05 -19.69 -3.59
N PRO A 302 11.79 -19.49 -3.15
CA PRO A 302 10.64 -20.15 -3.77
C PRO A 302 10.34 -19.60 -5.18
N ILE A 303 10.85 -18.40 -5.48
CA ILE A 303 10.76 -17.72 -6.77
C ILE A 303 12.00 -16.81 -6.92
N PRO A 304 12.61 -16.72 -8.11
CA PRO A 304 13.68 -15.75 -8.37
C PRO A 304 13.14 -14.32 -8.16
N PRO A 305 13.80 -13.47 -7.33
CA PRO A 305 13.31 -12.13 -7.04
C PRO A 305 13.20 -11.24 -8.28
N GLU A 306 14.00 -11.49 -9.31
CA GLU A 306 14.02 -10.72 -10.56
C GLU A 306 12.70 -10.84 -11.32
N LYS A 307 11.98 -11.98 -11.19
CA LYS A 307 10.62 -12.15 -11.74
C LYS A 307 9.59 -11.23 -11.12
N LEU A 308 9.90 -10.66 -9.96
CA LEU A 308 9.05 -9.76 -9.20
C LEU A 308 9.57 -8.31 -9.27
N GLY A 309 10.54 -8.02 -10.14
CA GLY A 309 11.22 -6.72 -10.20
C GLY A 309 12.10 -6.44 -8.97
N ARG A 310 12.46 -7.46 -8.20
CA ARG A 310 13.22 -7.33 -6.94
C ARG A 310 14.61 -7.92 -7.08
N ASN A 311 15.45 -7.63 -6.09
CA ASN A 311 16.81 -8.14 -6.00
C ASN A 311 17.00 -9.01 -4.76
N ARG A 312 17.86 -10.02 -4.89
CA ARG A 312 18.39 -10.79 -3.75
C ARG A 312 19.33 -9.92 -2.93
N VAL A 313 19.23 -10.02 -1.61
CA VAL A 313 20.15 -9.33 -0.67
C VAL A 313 20.90 -10.36 0.17
N ILE A 314 22.23 -10.25 0.22
CA ILE A 314 23.11 -11.06 1.06
C ILE A 314 23.70 -10.17 2.15
N VAL A 315 23.43 -10.50 3.42
CA VAL A 315 23.88 -9.68 4.56
C VAL A 315 25.17 -10.27 5.14
N ASN A 316 26.30 -9.65 4.81
CA ASN A 316 27.60 -10.05 5.34
C ASN A 316 27.78 -9.53 6.78
N LYS A 317 27.61 -10.43 7.75
CA LYS A 317 27.76 -10.28 9.22
C LYS A 317 26.52 -9.73 9.95
N PRO A 318 25.94 -10.46 10.92
CA PRO A 318 25.16 -9.83 11.96
C PRO A 318 26.09 -8.96 12.82
N THR A 319 25.70 -7.72 13.11
CA THR A 319 26.40 -6.90 14.11
C THR A 319 26.37 -7.63 15.44
N SER A 320 27.55 -7.96 15.99
CA SER A 320 27.67 -8.49 17.34
C SER A 320 27.08 -7.47 18.31
N ARG A 321 26.06 -7.87 19.05
CA ARG A 321 25.48 -7.03 20.11
C ARG A 321 26.18 -7.36 21.42
N THR A 322 26.99 -6.42 21.89
CA THR A 322 27.75 -6.56 23.15
C THR A 322 27.02 -5.96 24.35
N LYS A 323 25.89 -5.26 24.15
CA LYS A 323 25.15 -4.54 25.21
C LYS A 323 23.63 -4.78 25.14
N PRO A 324 22.92 -4.80 26.30
CA PRO A 324 21.47 -4.98 26.36
C PRO A 324 20.70 -3.69 25.99
N LYS A 325 19.73 -3.80 25.05
CA LYS A 325 18.87 -2.67 24.63
C LYS A 325 17.73 -2.33 25.59
N LEU A 326 17.37 -3.24 26.50
CA LEU A 326 16.27 -3.06 27.46
C LEU A 326 16.59 -2.09 28.62
N SER A 327 17.70 -1.36 28.54
CA SER A 327 18.06 -0.36 29.54
C SER A 327 17.15 0.86 29.43
N HIS A 328 16.39 1.14 30.50
CA HIS A 328 15.50 2.30 30.61
C HIS A 328 16.20 3.54 31.22
N PHE A 329 17.49 3.46 31.52
CA PHE A 329 18.22 4.59 32.07
C PHE A 329 18.37 5.71 31.03
N LEU A 330 18.32 6.96 31.51
CA LEU A 330 18.67 8.13 30.72
C LEU A 330 20.12 7.99 30.23
N ARG A 331 20.34 8.25 28.94
CA ARG A 331 21.66 8.28 28.34
C ARG A 331 21.85 9.62 27.65
N VAL A 332 22.95 10.29 27.96
CA VAL A 332 23.34 11.54 27.30
C VAL A 332 24.46 11.19 26.33
N GLY A 333 24.11 11.08 25.04
CA GLY A 333 25.09 10.92 23.97
C GLY A 333 25.84 12.23 23.72
N GLN A 334 27.08 12.15 23.24
CA GLN A 334 27.87 13.31 22.85
C GLN A 334 27.91 13.42 21.32
N PRO A 335 27.36 14.51 20.73
CA PRO A 335 27.50 14.77 19.31
C PRO A 335 28.96 14.86 18.88
N PHE A 336 29.27 14.47 17.66
CA PHE A 336 30.63 14.49 17.12
C PHE A 336 30.65 14.92 15.65
N ILE A 337 31.78 15.44 15.20
CA ILE A 337 31.99 15.86 13.81
C ILE A 337 32.22 14.63 12.93
N LYS A 338 31.64 14.63 11.73
CA LYS A 338 31.82 13.58 10.73
C LYS A 338 32.31 14.17 9.40
N GLY A 339 33.34 13.57 8.81
CA GLY A 339 33.88 14.02 7.52
C GLY A 339 32.94 13.68 6.35
N ALA A 340 33.04 14.42 5.24
CA ALA A 340 32.24 14.13 4.04
C ALA A 340 32.56 12.73 3.47
N SER A 341 33.82 12.30 3.52
CA SER A 341 34.28 10.99 3.06
C SER A 341 33.63 9.79 3.75
N GLU A 342 33.03 9.99 4.93
CA GLU A 342 32.31 8.93 5.67
C GLU A 342 30.80 8.86 5.34
N LEU A 343 30.31 9.77 4.50
CA LEU A 343 28.93 9.88 4.06
C LEU A 343 28.88 9.68 2.55
N LEU A 344 28.29 8.56 2.11
CA LEU A 344 28.13 8.32 0.68
C LEU A 344 27.32 9.45 0.04
N PHE A 345 27.68 9.82 -1.19
CA PHE A 345 27.13 10.95 -1.94
C PHE A 345 27.46 12.34 -1.37
N HIS A 346 28.25 12.48 -0.30
CA HIS A 346 28.69 13.80 0.19
C HIS A 346 30.09 14.13 -0.30
N ARG A 347 30.30 15.39 -0.62
CA ARG A 347 31.61 15.97 -0.94
C ARG A 347 32.00 16.99 0.12
N ASP A 348 33.29 17.30 0.19
CA ASP A 348 33.73 18.42 1.00
C ASP A 348 33.06 19.71 0.52
N GLY A 349 32.71 20.56 1.49
CA GLY A 349 31.93 21.76 1.25
C GLY A 349 31.73 22.54 2.55
N PRO A 350 31.09 23.72 2.49
CA PRO A 350 31.06 24.65 3.60
C PRO A 350 30.32 24.10 4.82
N GLY A 351 30.73 24.54 6.00
CA GLY A 351 30.07 24.20 7.26
C GLY A 351 30.44 22.84 7.85
N ASN A 352 30.37 22.77 9.18
CA ASN A 352 30.73 21.58 9.95
C ASN A 352 29.54 20.64 10.09
N ARG A 353 29.74 19.35 9.86
CA ARG A 353 28.70 18.30 9.98
C ARG A 353 28.80 17.62 11.34
N TRP A 354 27.79 17.81 12.17
CA TRP A 354 27.67 17.20 13.49
C TRP A 354 26.63 16.10 13.46
N VAL A 355 27.03 14.87 13.77
CA VAL A 355 26.07 13.80 14.07
C VAL A 355 25.49 14.08 15.45
N GLN A 356 24.21 14.44 15.49
CA GLN A 356 23.49 14.75 16.72
C GLN A 356 22.92 13.50 17.38
N MET A 357 22.44 12.55 16.57
CA MET A 357 21.86 11.29 17.06
C MET A 357 22.10 10.16 16.06
N ASP A 358 22.67 9.05 16.51
CA ASP A 358 22.67 7.75 15.83
C ASP A 358 23.02 6.64 16.83
N HIS A 359 23.26 5.41 16.35
CA HIS A 359 23.61 4.29 17.22
C HIS A 359 24.93 4.48 18.03
N ARG A 360 25.80 5.42 17.63
CA ARG A 360 27.07 5.73 18.32
C ARG A 360 26.87 6.73 19.45
N THR A 361 25.90 7.65 19.31
CA THR A 361 25.48 8.52 20.41
C THR A 361 24.57 7.78 21.40
N ASP A 362 23.66 6.94 20.90
CA ASP A 362 22.86 6.00 21.70
C ASP A 362 22.52 4.75 20.88
N GLU A 363 23.01 3.58 21.28
CA GLU A 363 22.79 2.29 20.58
C GLU A 363 21.31 1.90 20.37
N ARG A 364 20.39 2.55 21.09
CA ARG A 364 18.94 2.38 20.97
C ARG A 364 18.35 3.21 19.83
N ALA A 365 19.05 4.23 19.33
CA ALA A 365 18.57 5.11 18.29
C ALA A 365 18.13 4.31 17.05
N SER A 366 16.92 4.61 16.57
CA SER A 366 16.31 4.01 15.38
C SER A 366 16.36 4.94 14.16
N PHE A 367 16.87 6.15 14.35
CA PHE A 367 16.98 7.20 13.35
C PHE A 367 18.36 7.88 13.44
N TYR A 368 18.71 8.60 12.39
CA TYR A 368 19.98 9.30 12.22
C TYR A 368 19.70 10.78 12.09
N VAL A 369 20.38 11.61 12.87
CA VAL A 369 20.28 13.07 12.80
C VAL A 369 21.67 13.64 12.56
N ILE A 370 21.81 14.37 11.46
CA ILE A 370 23.00 15.17 11.17
C ILE A 370 22.62 16.63 11.05
N LYS A 371 23.38 17.48 11.74
CA LYS A 371 23.22 18.93 11.71
C LYS A 371 24.45 19.54 11.05
N ARG A 372 24.26 20.23 9.94
CA ARG A 372 25.33 21.01 9.32
C ARG A 372 25.24 22.45 9.78
N VAL A 373 26.36 23.01 10.22
CA VAL A 373 26.47 24.35 10.80
C VAL A 373 27.33 25.24 9.92
N PHE A 374 26.77 26.35 9.46
CA PHE A 374 27.42 27.35 8.60
C PHE A 374 27.72 28.60 9.42
N SER A 375 29.01 28.91 9.58
CA SER A 375 29.49 30.17 10.17
C SER A 375 29.53 31.28 9.11
N HIS A 376 29.50 32.54 9.55
CA HIS A 376 29.47 33.76 8.71
C HIS A 376 30.55 33.90 7.61
N HIS A 377 31.54 33.01 7.54
CA HIS A 377 32.65 33.05 6.59
C HIS A 377 32.92 31.69 5.95
N ALA A 378 31.96 31.16 5.19
CA ALA A 378 32.28 30.16 4.18
C ALA A 378 32.88 30.88 2.95
N SER A 379 34.14 31.31 3.05
CA SER A 379 34.94 31.62 1.86
C SER A 379 35.36 30.29 1.25
N ASP A 380 34.76 29.93 0.11
CA ASP A 380 35.41 29.26 -1.03
C ASP A 380 34.35 28.64 -1.97
N ASP A 381 34.59 28.81 -3.27
CA ASP A 381 33.87 28.31 -4.45
C ASP A 381 32.57 27.50 -4.22
N ILE A 382 31.43 28.22 -4.15
CA ILE A 382 30.06 27.67 -3.96
C ILE A 382 29.49 27.08 -5.27
N SER A 383 30.28 27.02 -6.35
CA SER A 383 29.76 26.62 -7.66
C SER A 383 29.31 25.16 -7.73
N LYS A 384 29.97 24.25 -6.99
CA LYS A 384 29.71 22.79 -7.06
C LYS A 384 28.73 22.32 -5.99
N SER A 385 27.80 21.44 -6.37
CA SER A 385 27.01 20.69 -5.41
C SER A 385 27.92 19.87 -4.51
N HIS A 386 27.62 19.85 -3.22
CA HIS A 386 28.37 19.10 -2.21
C HIS A 386 27.61 17.87 -1.73
N VAL A 387 26.43 17.60 -2.31
CA VAL A 387 25.73 16.33 -2.21
C VAL A 387 25.32 15.89 -3.60
N ASP A 388 25.65 14.66 -3.95
CA ASP A 388 25.21 14.03 -5.18
C ASP A 388 23.77 13.53 -5.01
N THR A 389 23.01 13.52 -6.10
CA THR A 389 21.63 13.04 -6.09
C THR A 389 21.55 11.60 -5.61
N HIS A 390 20.70 11.36 -4.62
CA HIS A 390 20.51 10.05 -4.00
C HIS A 390 19.09 9.91 -3.46
N SER A 391 18.73 8.71 -3.01
CA SER A 391 17.46 8.43 -2.35
C SER A 391 17.63 7.50 -1.15
N HIS A 392 16.64 7.52 -0.26
CA HIS A 392 16.61 6.71 0.96
C HIS A 392 15.44 5.72 0.91
N HIS A 393 15.60 4.47 1.37
CA HIS A 393 14.47 3.52 1.49
C HIS A 393 13.50 3.83 2.65
N CYS A 394 13.81 4.87 3.44
CA CYS A 394 13.01 5.39 4.54
C CYS A 394 12.77 6.89 4.36
N ASP A 395 11.74 7.40 5.02
CA ASP A 395 11.44 8.82 4.99
C ASP A 395 12.54 9.63 5.69
N SER A 396 12.69 10.88 5.27
CA SER A 396 13.61 11.83 5.88
C SER A 396 13.02 13.24 5.91
N ALA A 397 13.60 14.11 6.72
CA ALA A 397 13.18 15.49 6.84
C ALA A 397 14.40 16.42 6.97
N PHE A 398 14.32 17.55 6.29
CA PHE A 398 15.26 18.65 6.42
C PHE A 398 14.61 19.79 7.19
N ILE A 399 15.34 20.37 8.13
CA ILE A 399 14.94 21.54 8.92
C ILE A 399 16.03 22.59 8.76
N PHE A 400 15.68 23.75 8.22
CA PHE A 400 16.59 24.87 7.97
C PHE A 400 16.31 25.99 8.98
N TRP A 401 17.35 26.44 9.67
CA TRP A 401 17.26 27.44 10.72
C TRP A 401 18.47 28.38 10.66
N GLY A 402 18.24 29.65 10.36
CA GLY A 402 19.26 30.68 10.32
C GLY A 402 19.62 31.22 11.70
N ASN A 403 20.69 32.00 11.79
CA ASN A 403 21.20 32.50 13.07
C ASN A 403 20.47 33.74 13.59
N GLU A 404 19.61 34.37 12.80
CA GLU A 404 18.79 35.47 13.28
C GLU A 404 17.79 34.97 14.33
N PRO A 405 17.34 35.84 15.27
CA PRO A 405 16.42 35.44 16.34
C PRO A 405 15.10 34.83 15.86
N ASP A 406 14.66 35.19 14.65
CA ASP A 406 13.46 34.65 14.00
C ASP A 406 13.71 33.37 13.18
N GLY A 407 14.95 32.87 13.17
CA GLY A 407 15.35 31.71 12.39
C GLY A 407 15.68 32.02 10.93
N SER A 408 15.72 33.30 10.52
CA SER A 408 16.15 33.70 9.19
C SER A 408 17.68 33.79 9.06
N GLY A 409 18.16 33.86 7.82
CA GLY A 409 19.58 34.09 7.53
C GLY A 409 20.34 32.92 6.91
N LEU A 410 19.68 31.81 6.56
CA LEU A 410 20.28 30.72 5.77
C LEU A 410 19.52 30.54 4.44
N GLN A 411 20.26 30.41 3.34
CA GLN A 411 19.71 30.10 2.03
C GLN A 411 20.34 28.82 1.46
N CYS A 412 19.49 27.91 1.03
CA CYS A 412 19.86 26.67 0.36
C CYS A 412 19.04 26.51 -0.92
N GLU A 413 19.44 25.55 -1.74
CA GLU A 413 18.72 25.03 -2.89
C GLU A 413 18.49 23.55 -2.63
N VAL A 414 17.30 23.05 -2.93
CA VAL A 414 16.93 21.64 -2.78
C VAL A 414 16.29 21.20 -4.08
N GLU A 415 16.69 20.01 -4.54
CA GLU A 415 16.12 19.36 -5.72
C GLU A 415 15.46 18.06 -5.29
N ILE A 416 14.22 17.81 -5.71
CA ILE A 416 13.49 16.55 -5.51
C ILE A 416 12.89 16.12 -6.84
N GLU A 417 13.21 14.91 -7.29
CA GLU A 417 12.74 14.34 -8.58
C GLU A 417 12.95 15.31 -9.77
N GLY A 418 14.04 16.09 -9.77
CA GLY A 418 14.39 17.06 -10.82
C GLY A 418 13.78 18.45 -10.65
N GLU A 419 12.88 18.67 -9.68
CA GLU A 419 12.33 19.99 -9.37
C GLU A 419 13.24 20.72 -8.38
N VAL A 420 13.74 21.89 -8.78
CA VAL A 420 14.66 22.71 -7.98
C VAL A 420 13.92 23.86 -7.30
N GLN A 421 14.11 24.01 -5.99
CA GLN A 421 13.54 25.10 -5.20
C GLN A 421 14.59 25.76 -4.31
N GLN A 422 14.57 27.09 -4.26
CA GLN A 422 15.31 27.86 -3.25
C GLN A 422 14.58 27.85 -1.91
N VAL A 423 15.34 27.62 -0.85
CA VAL A 423 14.86 27.46 0.52
C VAL A 423 15.49 28.55 1.37
N VAL A 424 14.65 29.42 1.93
CA VAL A 424 15.05 30.48 2.86
C VAL A 424 14.59 30.10 4.25
N SER A 425 15.50 30.07 5.24
CA SER A 425 15.13 29.74 6.61
C SER A 425 14.25 30.82 7.27
N PRO A 426 13.40 30.47 8.25
CA PRO A 426 13.13 29.12 8.73
C PRO A 426 12.28 28.32 7.72
N ALA A 427 12.66 27.06 7.47
CA ALA A 427 11.96 26.19 6.53
C ALA A 427 12.10 24.71 6.88
N SER A 428 11.21 23.87 6.35
CA SER A 428 11.29 22.43 6.49
C SER A 428 10.85 21.72 5.21
N ILE A 429 11.45 20.56 4.94
CA ILE A 429 11.12 19.73 3.77
C ILE A 429 11.00 18.30 4.23
N PHE A 430 9.89 17.65 3.87
CA PHE A 430 9.72 16.21 4.01
C PHE A 430 10.12 15.52 2.71
N ILE A 431 10.90 14.46 2.81
CA ILE A 431 11.34 13.67 1.67
C ILE A 431 10.85 12.23 1.89
N PRO A 432 9.78 11.84 1.18
CA PRO A 432 9.30 10.47 1.19
C PRO A 432 10.38 9.48 0.74
N ALA A 433 10.33 8.27 1.29
CA ALA A 433 11.21 7.18 0.89
C ALA A 433 11.19 6.94 -0.63
N GLY A 434 12.37 6.77 -1.20
CA GLY A 434 12.59 6.43 -2.61
C GLY A 434 12.61 7.62 -3.56
N LEU A 435 12.35 8.85 -3.10
CA LEU A 435 12.50 10.03 -3.95
C LEU A 435 13.98 10.43 -4.07
N GLU A 436 14.45 10.59 -5.31
CA GLU A 436 15.77 11.14 -5.61
C GLU A 436 15.79 12.62 -5.20
N HIS A 437 16.81 13.00 -4.44
CA HIS A 437 16.96 14.37 -3.95
C HIS A 437 18.43 14.77 -3.82
N THR A 438 18.67 16.08 -3.86
CA THR A 438 19.95 16.70 -3.50
C THR A 438 19.73 18.07 -2.88
N TYR A 439 20.78 18.65 -2.30
CA TYR A 439 20.73 19.99 -1.74
C TYR A 439 22.08 20.69 -1.81
N LYS A 440 22.02 22.01 -1.86
CA LYS A 440 23.16 22.90 -2.01
C LYS A 440 22.98 24.15 -1.15
N TYR A 441 23.87 24.36 -0.18
CA TYR A 441 24.08 25.67 0.45
C TYR A 441 24.36 26.77 -0.59
N LEU A 442 23.66 27.90 -0.46
CA LEU A 442 23.84 29.07 -1.31
C LEU A 442 24.55 30.21 -0.55
N SER A 443 24.00 30.63 0.58
CA SER A 443 24.53 31.76 1.34
C SER A 443 24.00 31.82 2.79
N GLY A 444 24.58 32.71 3.59
CA GLY A 444 24.10 33.04 4.93
C GLY A 444 24.81 32.30 6.07
N SER A 445 24.17 32.26 7.24
CA SER A 445 24.67 31.56 8.42
C SER A 445 23.52 30.94 9.20
N GLY A 446 23.77 29.76 9.75
CA GLY A 446 22.70 28.97 10.33
C GLY A 446 23.02 27.50 10.33
N THR A 447 21.97 26.71 10.38
CA THR A 447 22.06 25.26 10.45
C THR A 447 20.98 24.64 9.58
N TYR A 448 21.30 23.54 8.90
CA TYR A 448 20.24 22.62 8.49
C TYR A 448 20.44 21.27 9.18
N THR A 449 19.33 20.66 9.58
CA THR A 449 19.28 19.37 10.24
C THR A 449 18.59 18.39 9.32
N ASN A 450 19.27 17.30 8.95
CA ASN A 450 18.67 16.18 8.25
C ASN A 450 18.39 15.06 9.27
N ILE A 451 17.13 14.64 9.35
CA ILE A 451 16.64 13.50 10.12
C ILE A 451 16.29 12.40 9.13
N VAL A 452 16.96 11.26 9.23
CA VAL A 452 16.70 10.07 8.40
C VAL A 452 16.13 8.99 9.30
N LEU A 453 14.97 8.42 8.96
CA LEU A 453 14.29 7.40 9.78
C LEU A 453 14.92 5.99 9.66
N ALA A 454 16.24 5.95 9.77
CA ALA A 454 17.06 4.75 9.83
C ALA A 454 18.22 4.96 10.81
N PRO A 455 18.68 3.92 11.52
CA PRO A 455 19.70 4.04 12.56
C PRO A 455 21.09 4.41 12.02
N GLU A 456 21.31 4.28 10.71
CA GLU A 456 22.56 4.58 10.01
C GLU A 456 22.27 5.21 8.64
N TYR A 457 22.92 6.34 8.35
CA TYR A 457 22.77 7.05 7.08
C TYR A 457 23.14 6.19 5.87
N ASN A 458 24.35 5.62 5.80
CA ASN A 458 24.76 4.88 4.60
C ASN A 458 23.89 3.62 4.36
N ALA A 459 23.41 2.99 5.43
CA ALA A 459 22.53 1.83 5.34
C ALA A 459 21.10 2.19 4.91
N SER A 460 20.75 3.47 4.91
CA SER A 460 19.44 3.99 4.48
C SER A 460 19.34 4.24 2.97
N LEU A 461 20.47 4.27 2.26
CA LEU A 461 20.54 4.66 0.84
C LEU A 461 20.07 3.53 -0.09
N ASP A 462 19.36 3.89 -1.15
CA ASP A 462 19.03 2.99 -2.26
C ASP A 462 20.19 2.93 -3.25
N ILE A 463 21.19 2.10 -2.95
CA ILE A 463 22.39 1.92 -3.79
C ILE A 463 22.04 1.00 -4.97
N THR A 464 21.32 1.53 -5.95
CA THR A 464 20.96 0.80 -7.19
C THR A 464 21.78 1.22 -8.40
N LYS A 465 22.48 2.36 -8.35
CA LYS A 465 23.48 2.75 -9.35
C LYS A 465 24.88 2.45 -8.80
N PRO A 466 25.77 1.78 -9.56
CA PRO A 466 27.17 1.68 -9.18
C PRO A 466 27.71 3.10 -9.01
N LEU A 467 28.34 3.37 -7.87
CA LEU A 467 29.09 4.61 -7.65
C LEU A 467 30.06 4.77 -8.83
N GLU A 468 29.85 5.75 -9.68
CA GLU A 468 30.94 6.25 -10.53
C GLU A 468 31.97 6.83 -9.57
N VAL A 469 32.90 5.98 -9.15
CA VAL A 469 34.09 6.42 -8.43
C VAL A 469 34.85 7.29 -9.42
N ALA A 470 34.73 8.61 -9.28
CA ALA A 470 35.62 9.55 -9.94
C ALA A 470 37.04 9.13 -9.58
N LYS A 471 37.80 8.70 -10.60
CA LYS A 471 39.21 8.34 -10.49
C LYS A 471 40.07 9.55 -10.18
#